data_AF-A0A432WAQ6-F1
#
_entry.id   AF-A0A432WAQ6-F1
#
_cell.length_a   1.000
_cell.length_b   1.000
_cell.length_c   1.000
_cell.angle_alpha   90.00
_cell.angle_beta   90.00
_cell.angle_gamma   90.00
#
_symmetry.space_group_name_H-M   'P 1'
#
loop_
_entity.id
_entity.type
_entity.pdbx_description
1 polymer ?
#
loop_
_entity_poly.entity_id
_entity_poly.type
_entity_poly.pdbx_seq_one_letter_code
_entity_poly.pdbx_strand_id
1 'polypeptide(L)'
;LATWAETALPEGLAVLALPTGHRRRLRTTNALERVNKEIKRRTRVATLFPNEASCLRLVTAVIMEISDEWSSGKKYLTMDGAE
;
A
#
# COMPACT_ATOMS: atom_id res chain seq x y z
N LEU A 1 -14.03 -22.77 -12.55
CA LEU A 1 -14.04 -22.05 -11.25
C LEU A 1 -13.11 -22.71 -10.22
N ALA A 2 -13.20 -24.03 -9.99
CA ALA A 2 -12.31 -24.76 -9.07
C ALA A 2 -10.81 -24.57 -9.38
N THR A 3 -10.41 -24.69 -10.65
CA THR A 3 -9.01 -24.54 -11.09
C THR A 3 -8.40 -23.16 -10.80
N TRP A 4 -9.21 -22.09 -10.86
CA TRP A 4 -8.74 -20.74 -10.47
C TRP A 4 -8.62 -20.61 -8.95
N ALA A 5 -9.56 -21.20 -8.21
CA ALA A 5 -9.55 -21.13 -6.75
C ALA A 5 -8.34 -21.86 -6.16
N GLU A 6 -7.93 -23.00 -6.73
CA GLU A 6 -6.75 -23.74 -6.29
C GLU A 6 -5.47 -22.90 -6.28
N THR A 7 -5.31 -21.99 -7.25
CA THR A 7 -4.14 -21.10 -7.32
C THR A 7 -4.33 -19.79 -6.55
N ALA A 8 -5.55 -19.25 -6.50
CA ALA A 8 -5.83 -17.96 -5.85
C ALA A 8 -6.03 -18.05 -4.33
N LEU A 9 -6.53 -19.18 -3.80
CA LEU A 9 -6.81 -19.35 -2.37
C LEU A 9 -5.56 -19.24 -1.49
N PRO A 10 -4.40 -19.85 -1.82
CA PRO A 10 -3.19 -19.67 -1.05
C PRO A 10 -2.77 -18.20 -0.91
N GLU A 11 -2.88 -17.42 -1.99
CA GLU A 11 -2.58 -15.99 -1.97
C GLU A 11 -3.61 -15.19 -1.16
N GLY A 12 -4.90 -15.48 -1.34
CA GLY A 12 -5.98 -14.80 -0.63
C GLY A 12 -6.01 -15.09 0.88
N LEU A 13 -5.48 -16.24 1.30
CA LEU A 13 -5.44 -16.67 2.70
C LEU A 13 -4.09 -16.39 3.39
N ALA A 14 -3.11 -15.83 2.68
CA ALA A 14 -1.78 -15.53 3.21
C ALA A 14 -1.82 -14.69 4.51
N VAL A 15 -2.83 -13.82 4.67
CA VAL A 15 -3.02 -13.01 5.89
C VAL A 15 -3.20 -13.86 7.16
N LEU A 16 -3.67 -15.11 7.04
CA LEU A 16 -3.87 -16.00 8.19
C LEU A 16 -2.56 -16.49 8.80
N ALA A 17 -1.45 -16.43 8.06
CA ALA A 17 -0.12 -16.74 8.59
C ALA A 17 0.42 -15.65 9.54
N LEU A 18 -0.21 -14.47 9.59
CA LEU A 18 0.22 -13.35 10.43
C LEU A 18 -0.36 -13.46 11.85
N PRO A 19 0.27 -12.82 12.86
CA PRO A 19 -0.30 -12.69 14.20
C PRO A 19 -1.71 -12.10 14.15
N THR A 20 -2.60 -12.61 15.02
CA THR A 20 -4.03 -12.23 15.04
C THR A 20 -4.24 -10.71 15.14
N GLY A 21 -3.41 -10.03 15.93
CA GLY A 21 -3.41 -8.57 16.07
C GLY A 21 -3.12 -7.81 14.77
N HIS A 22 -2.36 -8.39 13.84
CA HIS A 22 -1.99 -7.77 12.56
C HIS A 22 -3.02 -8.01 11.46
N ARG A 23 -3.73 -9.15 11.50
CA ARG A 23 -4.68 -9.56 10.44
C ARG A 23 -5.74 -8.49 10.15
N ARG A 24 -6.27 -7.83 11.19
CA ARG A 24 -7.34 -6.82 11.02
C ARG A 24 -6.93 -5.67 10.09
N ARG A 25 -5.66 -5.26 10.13
CA ARG A 25 -5.12 -4.16 9.32
C ARG A 25 -4.58 -4.62 7.98
N LEU A 26 -3.99 -5.82 7.92
CA LEU A 26 -3.34 -6.33 6.72
C LEU A 26 -4.26 -7.13 5.79
N ARG A 27 -5.48 -7.49 6.23
CA ARG A 27 -6.47 -8.18 5.38
C ARG A 27 -7.12 -7.28 4.32
N THR A 28 -6.90 -5.97 4.35
CA THR A 28 -7.52 -5.03 3.40
C THR A 28 -6.46 -4.22 2.66
N THR A 29 -6.82 -3.77 1.47
CA THR A 29 -6.00 -2.91 0.61
C THR A 29 -6.20 -1.41 0.89
N ASN A 30 -6.95 -1.04 1.93
CA ASN A 30 -7.34 0.34 2.22
C ASN A 30 -6.14 1.30 2.31
N ALA A 31 -5.04 0.87 2.94
CA ALA A 31 -3.83 1.69 3.06
C ALA A 31 -3.20 1.96 1.68
N LEU A 32 -3.08 0.93 0.86
CA LEU A 32 -2.58 1.01 -0.51
C LEU A 32 -3.49 1.86 -1.40
N GLU A 33 -4.80 1.66 -1.30
CA GLU A 33 -5.80 2.46 -2.03
C GLU A 33 -5.75 3.94 -1.66
N ARG A 34 -5.50 4.27 -0.38
CA ARG A 34 -5.33 5.66 0.06
C ARG A 34 -4.10 6.29 -0.58
N VAL A 35 -2.97 5.58 -0.63
CA VAL A 35 -1.75 6.04 -1.31
C VAL A 35 -1.99 6.23 -2.81
N ASN A 36 -2.59 5.24 -3.48
CA ASN A 36 -2.91 5.32 -4.90
C ASN A 36 -3.86 6.48 -5.24
N LYS A 37 -4.84 6.73 -4.37
CA LYS A 37 -5.76 7.87 -4.50
C LYS A 37 -5.02 9.20 -4.39
N GLU A 38 -4.06 9.29 -3.48
CA GLU A 38 -3.27 10.51 -3.30
C GLU A 38 -2.32 10.78 -4.47
N ILE A 39 -1.65 9.74 -4.98
CA ILE A 39 -0.85 9.82 -6.21
C ILE A 39 -1.73 10.32 -7.36
N LYS A 40 -2.90 9.70 -7.59
CA LYS A 40 -3.85 10.14 -8.63
C LYS A 40 -4.33 11.58 -8.43
N ARG A 41 -4.58 12.00 -7.19
CA ARG A 41 -5.03 13.36 -6.87
C ARG A 41 -3.97 14.40 -7.22
N ARG A 42 -2.71 14.15 -6.86
CA ARG A 42 -1.61 15.09 -7.07
C ARG A 42 -1.11 15.12 -8.50
N THR A 43 -1.13 13.99 -9.20
CA THR A 43 -0.82 13.96 -10.63
C THR A 43 -1.91 14.60 -11.49
N ARG A 44 -3.18 14.59 -11.05
CA ARG A 44 -4.31 15.19 -11.80
C ARG A 44 -4.18 16.70 -12.07
N VAL A 45 -3.42 17.44 -11.25
CA VAL A 45 -3.16 18.86 -11.50
C VAL A 45 -2.29 19.06 -12.75
N ALA A 46 -1.38 18.12 -13.02
CA ALA A 46 -0.60 18.06 -14.23
C ALA A 46 -1.34 17.18 -15.25
N THR A 47 -2.28 17.78 -15.99
CA THR A 47 -3.09 17.11 -17.03
C THR A 47 -2.23 16.37 -18.07
N LEU A 48 -1.02 16.85 -18.34
CA LEU A 48 -0.03 16.25 -19.22
C LEU A 48 1.37 16.44 -18.65
N PHE A 49 2.22 15.41 -18.76
CA PHE A 49 3.64 15.51 -18.43
C PHE A 49 4.49 15.60 -19.71
N PRO A 50 5.56 16.41 -19.71
CA PRO A 50 6.43 16.58 -20.87
C PRO A 50 7.28 15.34 -21.19
N ASN A 51 7.50 14.46 -20.20
CA ASN A 51 8.18 13.18 -20.33
C ASN A 51 7.92 12.29 -19.09
N GLU A 52 8.27 11.02 -19.20
CA GLU A 52 8.14 10.04 -18.11
C GLU A 52 8.93 10.45 -16.86
N ALA A 53 10.16 10.96 -17.03
CA ALA A 53 11.00 11.39 -15.92
C ALA A 53 10.34 12.50 -15.08
N SER A 54 9.54 13.39 -15.70
CA SER A 54 8.81 14.43 -14.99
C SER A 54 7.65 13.88 -14.17
N CYS A 55 6.94 12.89 -14.69
CA CYS A 55 5.91 12.17 -13.94
C CYS A 55 6.53 11.42 -12.75
N LEU A 56 7.61 10.67 -13.00
CA LEU A 56 8.33 9.92 -11.98
C LEU A 56 8.81 10.83 -10.84
N ARG A 57 9.40 12.00 -11.16
CA ARG A 57 9.82 12.99 -10.14
C ARG A 57 8.68 13.40 -9.23
N LEU A 58 7.50 13.71 -9.79
CA LEU A 58 6.34 14.08 -8.97
C LEU A 58 5.88 12.92 -8.09
N VAL A 59 5.69 11.73 -8.67
CA VAL A 59 5.22 10.55 -7.93
C VAL A 59 6.19 10.19 -6.80
N THR A 60 7.50 10.21 -7.06
CA THR A 60 8.52 9.96 -6.05
C THR A 60 8.48 11.01 -4.95
N ALA A 61 8.34 12.30 -5.28
CA ALA A 61 8.20 13.36 -4.28
C ALA A 61 6.99 13.14 -3.37
N VAL A 62 5.85 12.72 -3.93
CA VAL A 62 4.65 12.40 -3.15
C VAL A 62 4.87 11.20 -2.21
N ILE A 63 5.52 10.15 -2.70
CA ILE A 63 5.81 8.96 -1.89
C ILE A 63 6.81 9.28 -0.77
N MET A 64 7.83 10.10 -1.04
CA MET A 64 8.78 10.55 -0.02
C MET A 64 8.06 11.31 1.11
N GLU A 65 7.17 12.24 0.78
CA GLU A 65 6.39 12.96 1.80
C GLU A 65 5.53 12.03 2.67
N ILE A 66 4.85 11.05 2.05
CA ILE A 66 4.06 10.04 2.77
C ILE A 66 4.96 9.17 3.65
N SER A 67 6.14 8.80 3.16
CA SER A 67 7.11 8.01 3.90
C SER A 67 7.61 8.74 5.14
N ASP A 68 7.91 10.04 5.00
CA ASP A 68 8.33 10.89 6.11
C ASP A 68 7.22 11.01 7.18
N GLU A 69 5.97 11.20 6.75
CA GLU A 69 4.80 11.19 7.66
C GLU A 69 4.67 9.86 8.41
N TRP A 70 4.88 8.73 7.73
CA TRP A 70 4.78 7.40 8.37
C TRP A 70 5.94 7.12 9.31
N SER A 71 7.15 7.61 8.99
CA SER A 71 8.33 7.44 9.83
C SER A 71 8.22 8.18 11.16
N SER A 72 7.56 9.35 11.16
CA SER A 72 7.33 10.19 12.33
C SER A 72 5.99 9.91 13.03
N GLY A 73 5.11 9.15 12.39
CA GLY A 73 3.74 8.87 12.83
C GLY A 73 3.59 7.74 13.84
N LYS A 74 2.32 7.37 14.08
CA LYS A 74 1.97 6.31 15.05
C LYS A 74 2.35 4.93 14.51
N LYS A 75 3.04 4.11 15.32
CA LYS A 75 3.30 2.70 15.01
C LYS A 75 2.01 1.89 15.12
N TYR A 76 1.60 1.28 14.01
CA TYR A 76 0.36 0.48 13.93
C TYR A 76 0.60 -1.04 13.96
N LEU A 77 1.83 -1.50 13.74
CA LEU A 77 2.18 -2.92 13.75
C LEU A 77 3.40 -3.09 14.64
N THR A 78 3.34 -4.05 15.56
CA THR A 78 4.45 -4.37 16.45
C THR A 78 5.06 -5.68 15.97
N MET A 79 6.22 -5.59 15.35
CA MET A 79 6.91 -6.76 14.79
C MET A 79 7.70 -7.54 15.84
N ASP A 80 7.86 -6.98 17.04
CA ASP A 80 8.57 -7.58 18.17
C ASP A 80 7.57 -8.30 19.09
N GLY A 81 7.60 -9.62 19.07
CA GLY A 81 6.75 -10.47 19.93
C GLY A 81 5.49 -10.97 19.23
N ALA A 82 5.66 -11.93 18.32
CA ALA A 82 4.62 -12.90 18.08
C ALA A 82 4.68 -13.93 19.23
N GLU A 83 3.81 -13.78 20.22
CA GLU A 83 3.33 -14.94 20.98
C GLU A 83 2.47 -15.83 20.08
#